data_AF-A0A847M7Y1-F1
#
_entry.id   AF-A0A847M7Y1-F1
#
_cell.length_a   1.000
_cell.length_b   1.000
_cell.length_c   1.000
_cell.angle_alpha   90.00
_cell.angle_beta   90.00
_cell.angle_gamma   90.00
#
_symmetry.space_group_name_H-M   'P 1'
#
loop_
_entity.id
_entity.type
_entity.pdbx_description
1 polymer ?
#
loop_
_entity_poly.entity_id
_entity_poly.type
_entity_poly.pdbx_seq_one_letter_code
_entity_poly.pdbx_strand_id
1 'polypeptide(L)'
;MKQQFPDRLMQAVKAKNSRVCAGIDPRPELLPPDLNNTSDVVEATVRFCCGIIEVIAPYAACVKPQAAFFEALAPDGLAAMWRVIEYAKQHDLLVILDAKRGDISSTAQAYARACFGLHNQAPPAAAPDAVTVNPYMGAD
;
A
#
# COMPACT_ATOMS: atom_id res chain seq x y z
N MET A 1 -24.54 6.56 -3.84
CA MET A 1 -23.78 5.73 -2.87
C MET A 1 -22.31 5.74 -3.29
N LYS A 2 -21.37 5.75 -2.34
CA LYS A 2 -19.94 5.52 -2.64
C LYS A 2 -19.81 4.12 -3.24
N GLN A 3 -19.10 3.97 -4.36
CA GLN A 3 -18.84 2.65 -4.92
C GLN A 3 -17.98 1.82 -3.98
N GLN A 4 -18.27 0.53 -3.84
CA GLN A 4 -17.49 -0.35 -2.98
C GLN A 4 -16.16 -0.75 -3.65
N PHE A 5 -15.20 -1.22 -2.85
CA PHE A 5 -13.89 -1.62 -3.36
C PHE A 5 -13.95 -2.65 -4.51
N PRO A 6 -14.76 -3.73 -4.45
CA PRO A 6 -14.85 -4.70 -5.54
C PRO A 6 -15.31 -4.06 -6.86
N ASP A 7 -16.29 -3.15 -6.82
CA ASP A 7 -16.78 -2.46 -8.02
C ASP A 7 -15.70 -1.59 -8.65
N ARG A 8 -14.99 -0.81 -7.81
CA ARG A 8 -13.87 0.03 -8.23
C ARG A 8 -12.76 -0.82 -8.85
N LEU A 9 -12.43 -1.96 -8.25
CA LEU A 9 -11.42 -2.89 -8.78
C LEU A 9 -11.83 -3.46 -10.13
N MET A 10 -13.08 -3.91 -10.26
CA MET A 10 -13.61 -4.42 -11.52
C MET A 10 -13.64 -3.36 -12.62
N GLN A 11 -13.87 -2.09 -12.28
CA GLN A 11 -13.76 -0.98 -13.21
C GLN A 11 -12.30 -0.75 -13.64
N ALA A 12 -11.35 -0.71 -12.71
CA ALA A 12 -9.93 -0.57 -13.04
C ALA A 12 -9.43 -1.70 -13.96
N VAL A 13 -9.85 -2.95 -13.67
CA VAL A 13 -9.52 -4.12 -14.50
C VAL A 13 -10.05 -3.96 -15.92
N LYS A 14 -11.29 -3.52 -16.09
CA LYS A 14 -11.90 -3.30 -17.41
C LYS A 14 -11.26 -2.12 -18.14
N ALA A 15 -11.06 -1.00 -17.47
CA ALA A 15 -10.53 0.23 -18.05
C ALA A 15 -9.09 0.05 -18.56
N LYS A 16 -8.26 -0.68 -17.81
CA LYS A 16 -6.85 -0.94 -18.17
C LYS A 16 -6.66 -2.26 -18.94
N ASN A 17 -7.75 -2.99 -19.20
CA ASN A 17 -7.73 -4.36 -19.74
C ASN A 17 -6.66 -5.25 -19.07
N SER A 18 -6.57 -5.18 -17.74
CA SER A 18 -5.48 -5.76 -16.98
C SER A 18 -5.97 -6.37 -15.68
N ARG A 19 -5.41 -7.52 -15.33
CA ARG A 19 -5.63 -8.20 -14.05
C ARG A 19 -4.40 -8.11 -13.13
N VAL A 20 -3.43 -7.26 -13.50
CA VAL A 20 -2.17 -7.13 -12.75
C VAL A 20 -2.43 -6.43 -11.42
N CYS A 21 -2.02 -7.10 -10.35
CA CYS A 21 -1.80 -6.55 -9.02
C CYS A 21 -0.28 -6.53 -8.79
N ALA A 22 0.33 -5.35 -8.88
CA ALA A 22 1.78 -5.25 -8.77
C ALA A 22 2.21 -5.17 -7.29
N GLY A 23 3.13 -6.04 -6.88
CA GLY A 23 3.73 -5.97 -5.54
C GLY A 23 4.70 -4.79 -5.43
N ILE A 24 4.64 -4.07 -4.31
CA ILE A 24 5.57 -2.98 -3.98
C ILE A 24 6.31 -3.37 -2.71
N ASP A 25 7.37 -4.15 -2.90
CA ASP A 25 8.06 -4.91 -1.84
C ASP A 25 9.55 -4.51 -1.86
N PRO A 26 9.89 -3.28 -1.43
CA PRO A 26 11.23 -2.73 -1.61
C PRO A 26 12.27 -3.49 -0.81
N ARG A 27 13.42 -3.73 -1.45
CA ARG A 27 14.59 -4.36 -0.86
C ARG A 27 15.78 -3.44 -1.13
N PRO A 28 16.27 -2.69 -0.12
CA PRO A 28 17.37 -1.75 -0.29
C PRO A 28 18.58 -2.33 -1.02
N GLU A 29 18.89 -3.60 -0.77
CA GLU A 29 20.00 -4.34 -1.39
C GLU A 29 19.82 -4.59 -2.90
N LEU A 30 18.61 -4.41 -3.43
CA LEU A 30 18.30 -4.54 -4.86
C LEU A 30 18.08 -3.18 -5.54
N LEU A 31 18.28 -2.08 -4.84
CA LEU A 31 18.14 -0.76 -5.44
C LEU A 31 19.18 -0.58 -6.57
N PRO A 32 18.79 0.03 -7.69
CA PRO A 32 19.73 0.37 -8.76
C PRO A 32 20.91 1.18 -8.23
N PRO A 33 22.12 1.03 -8.79
CA PRO A 33 23.32 1.74 -8.32
C PRO A 33 23.12 3.26 -8.19
N ASP A 34 22.37 3.87 -9.11
CA ASP A 34 22.09 5.31 -9.12
C ASP A 34 21.24 5.78 -7.93
N LEU A 35 20.48 4.88 -7.31
CA LEU A 35 19.68 5.13 -6.11
C LEU A 35 20.36 4.60 -4.84
N ASN A 36 21.28 3.65 -4.95
CA ASN A 36 21.93 3.01 -3.80
C ASN A 36 23.11 3.84 -3.23
N ASN A 37 23.56 4.88 -3.94
CA ASN A 37 24.65 5.76 -3.50
C ASN A 37 24.20 6.93 -2.59
N THR A 38 22.95 6.93 -2.12
CA THR A 38 22.44 7.96 -1.21
C THR A 38 22.80 7.65 0.25
N SER A 39 22.98 8.69 1.08
CA SER A 39 23.07 8.52 2.53
C SER A 39 21.72 8.20 3.19
N ASP A 40 20.62 8.40 2.47
CA ASP A 40 19.25 8.17 2.95
C ASP A 40 18.57 7.02 2.19
N VAL A 41 18.72 5.81 2.73
CA VAL A 41 18.15 4.58 2.16
C VAL A 41 16.62 4.59 2.09
N VAL A 42 15.96 5.30 3.01
CA VAL A 42 14.50 5.39 3.08
C VAL A 42 14.01 6.25 1.92
N GLU A 43 14.63 7.41 1.70
CA GLU A 43 14.27 8.26 0.57
C GLU A 43 14.58 7.62 -0.78
N ALA A 44 15.70 6.91 -0.94
CA ALA A 44 15.95 6.13 -2.15
C ALA A 44 14.90 5.04 -2.38
N THR A 45 14.46 4.38 -1.31
CA THR A 45 13.38 3.39 -1.38
C THR A 45 12.07 4.02 -1.86
N VAL A 46 11.68 5.17 -1.29
CA VAL A 46 10.48 5.91 -1.72
C VAL A 46 10.59 6.28 -3.19
N ARG A 47 11.70 6.88 -3.61
CA ARG A 47 11.94 7.26 -5.01
C ARG A 47 11.87 6.07 -5.95
N PHE A 48 12.44 4.93 -5.56
CA PHE A 48 12.38 3.70 -6.34
C PHE A 48 10.94 3.18 -6.50
N CYS A 49 10.19 3.09 -5.39
CA CYS A 49 8.79 2.68 -5.43
C CYS A 49 7.92 3.62 -6.26
N CYS A 50 8.11 4.93 -6.13
CA CYS A 50 7.39 5.94 -6.92
C CYS A 50 7.70 5.83 -8.40
N GLY A 51 8.98 5.66 -8.78
CA GLY A 51 9.36 5.44 -10.19
C GLY A 51 8.76 4.16 -10.77
N ILE A 52 8.66 3.08 -9.99
CA ILE A 52 7.91 1.88 -10.41
C ILE A 52 6.44 2.23 -10.66
N ILE A 53 5.80 2.90 -9.70
CA ILE A 53 4.39 3.31 -9.78
C ILE A 53 4.10 4.11 -11.05
N GLU A 54 4.91 5.12 -11.38
CA GLU A 54 4.76 5.93 -12.59
C GLU A 54 4.73 5.05 -13.84
N VAL A 55 5.66 4.10 -13.94
CA VAL A 55 5.79 3.22 -15.11
C VAL A 55 4.63 2.23 -15.21
N ILE A 56 4.16 1.68 -14.08
CA ILE A 56 3.13 0.63 -14.09
C ILE A 56 1.70 1.16 -14.05
N ALA A 57 1.48 2.43 -13.66
CA ALA A 57 0.16 2.99 -13.45
C ALA A 57 -0.82 2.80 -14.63
N PRO A 58 -0.39 2.95 -15.91
CA PRO A 58 -1.28 2.69 -17.05
C PRO A 58 -1.69 1.22 -17.21
N TYR A 59 -0.90 0.28 -16.66
CA TYR A 59 -1.00 -1.15 -16.94
C TYR A 59 -1.48 -1.99 -15.75
N ALA A 60 -1.37 -1.50 -14.52
CA ALA A 60 -1.78 -2.23 -13.31
C ALA A 60 -3.18 -1.81 -12.85
N ALA A 61 -4.04 -2.78 -12.54
CA ALA A 61 -5.35 -2.49 -11.96
C ALA A 61 -5.22 -1.98 -10.51
N CYS A 62 -4.25 -2.52 -9.78
CA CYS A 62 -3.94 -2.14 -8.42
C CYS A 62 -2.46 -2.41 -8.08
N VAL A 63 -2.01 -1.81 -7.00
CA VAL A 63 -0.72 -2.13 -6.36
C VAL A 63 -0.95 -2.71 -4.98
N LYS A 64 0.03 -3.49 -4.51
CA LYS A 64 -0.01 -4.16 -3.22
C LYS A 64 1.30 -3.98 -2.45
N PRO A 65 1.50 -2.86 -1.74
CA PRO A 65 2.64 -2.67 -0.86
C PRO A 65 2.65 -3.69 0.27
N GLN A 66 3.79 -4.32 0.54
CA GLN A 66 3.97 -5.25 1.65
C GLN A 66 4.54 -4.53 2.87
N ALA A 67 3.75 -4.47 3.94
CA ALA A 67 4.10 -3.71 5.15
C ALA A 67 5.46 -4.11 5.73
N ALA A 68 5.78 -5.41 5.76
CA ALA A 68 7.01 -5.94 6.35
C ALA A 68 8.30 -5.34 5.74
N PHE A 69 8.32 -5.09 4.43
CA PHE A 69 9.51 -4.53 3.77
C PHE A 69 9.73 -3.05 4.13
N PHE A 70 8.65 -2.31 4.38
CA PHE A 70 8.75 -0.95 4.88
C PHE A 70 9.07 -0.92 6.37
N GLU A 71 8.43 -1.77 7.18
CA GLU A 71 8.70 -1.90 8.63
C GLU A 71 10.18 -2.26 8.89
N ALA A 72 10.83 -3.02 8.00
CA ALA A 72 12.25 -3.34 8.07
C ALA A 72 13.20 -2.13 7.92
N LEU A 73 12.70 -0.99 7.42
CA LEU A 73 13.45 0.27 7.32
C LEU A 73 13.41 1.09 8.62
N ALA A 74 12.98 0.48 9.72
CA ALA A 74 12.91 1.09 11.05
C ALA A 74 11.90 2.28 11.05
N PRO A 75 11.92 3.24 12.01
CA PRO A 75 10.78 4.11 12.26
C PRO A 75 10.35 4.96 11.06
N ASP A 76 11.29 5.36 10.19
CA ASP A 76 11.01 6.17 9.01
C ASP A 76 10.37 5.36 7.86
N GLY A 77 10.51 4.03 7.90
CA GLY A 77 9.91 3.11 6.95
C GLY A 77 8.38 3.16 6.93
N LEU A 78 7.76 3.34 8.09
CA LEU A 78 6.30 3.49 8.18
C LEU A 78 5.83 4.76 7.45
N ALA A 79 6.51 5.89 7.65
CA ALA A 79 6.21 7.13 6.95
C ALA A 79 6.44 7.00 5.43
N ALA A 80 7.51 6.31 5.02
CA ALA A 80 7.78 6.00 3.63
C ALA A 80 6.66 5.16 2.98
N MET A 81 6.14 4.15 3.68
CA MET A 81 5.01 3.36 3.20
C MET A 81 3.79 4.24 2.90
N TRP A 82 3.44 5.15 3.80
CA TRP A 82 2.30 6.06 3.60
C TRP A 82 2.52 7.00 2.42
N ARG A 83 3.73 7.53 2.23
CA ARG A 83 4.09 8.36 1.06
C ARG A 83 3.92 7.57 -0.24
N VAL A 84 4.37 6.31 -0.28
CA VAL A 84 4.23 5.44 -1.46
C VAL A 84 2.75 5.11 -1.74
N ILE A 85 1.95 4.86 -0.71
CA ILE A 85 0.50 4.62 -0.87
C ILE A 85 -0.20 5.86 -1.42
N GLU A 86 0.08 7.05 -0.86
CA GLU A 86 -0.49 8.31 -1.35
C GLU A 86 -0.11 8.55 -2.81
N TYR A 87 1.15 8.33 -3.16
CA TYR A 87 1.65 8.48 -4.51
C TYR A 87 0.99 7.52 -5.51
N ALA A 88 0.77 6.26 -5.14
CA ALA A 88 0.02 5.31 -5.95
C ALA A 88 -1.42 5.79 -6.23
N LYS A 89 -2.09 6.34 -5.21
CA LYS A 89 -3.46 6.85 -5.35
C LYS A 89 -3.54 8.08 -6.24
N GLN A 90 -2.51 8.95 -6.21
CA GLN A 90 -2.39 10.08 -7.13
C GLN A 90 -2.23 9.64 -8.61
N HIS A 91 -1.83 8.38 -8.85
CA HIS A 91 -1.68 7.76 -10.17
C HIS A 91 -2.84 6.81 -10.53
N ASP A 92 -4.03 7.04 -9.97
CA ASP A 92 -5.25 6.27 -10.26
C ASP A 92 -5.07 4.74 -10.10
N LEU A 93 -4.26 4.33 -9.12
CA LEU A 93 -4.12 2.94 -8.70
C LEU A 93 -4.90 2.71 -7.41
N LEU A 94 -5.66 1.62 -7.40
CA LEU A 94 -6.19 1.08 -6.15
C LEU A 94 -5.04 0.46 -5.36
N VAL A 95 -5.10 0.59 -4.03
CA VAL A 95 -4.04 0.11 -3.14
C VAL A 95 -4.57 -0.94 -2.18
N ILE A 96 -3.92 -2.10 -2.18
CA ILE A 96 -4.13 -3.17 -1.19
C ILE A 96 -2.93 -3.20 -0.27
N LEU A 97 -3.06 -2.77 0.98
CA LEU A 97 -1.97 -2.90 1.94
C LEU A 97 -1.87 -4.36 2.40
N ASP A 98 -0.79 -5.03 2.04
CA ASP A 98 -0.53 -6.39 2.48
C ASP A 98 0.16 -6.37 3.85
N ALA A 99 -0.65 -6.52 4.90
CA ALA A 99 -0.23 -6.41 6.29
C ALA A 99 -0.61 -7.63 7.15
N LYS A 100 -1.46 -8.54 6.61
CA LYS A 100 -1.91 -9.81 7.21
C LYS A 100 -2.34 -9.64 8.67
N ARG A 101 -3.02 -8.54 8.98
CA ARG A 101 -3.40 -8.22 10.37
C ARG A 101 -4.39 -9.28 10.88
N GLY A 102 -4.21 -9.73 12.12
CA GLY A 102 -5.07 -10.71 12.76
C GLY A 102 -4.80 -10.69 14.26
N ASP A 103 -5.81 -10.35 15.04
CA ASP A 103 -5.72 -10.15 16.49
C ASP A 103 -7.15 -10.13 17.09
N ILE A 104 -7.27 -10.06 18.43
CA ILE A 104 -8.56 -9.97 19.12
C ILE A 104 -9.26 -8.63 18.89
N SER A 105 -10.58 -8.59 19.12
CA SER A 105 -11.48 -7.51 18.68
C SER A 105 -10.98 -6.08 18.97
N SER A 106 -10.52 -5.75 20.19
CA SER A 106 -10.04 -4.39 20.51
C SER A 106 -8.74 -4.02 19.79
N THR A 107 -7.85 -4.99 19.57
CA THR A 107 -6.62 -4.83 18.79
C THR A 107 -6.91 -4.76 17.29
N ALA A 108 -7.85 -5.57 16.78
CA ALA A 108 -8.32 -5.49 15.40
C ALA A 108 -8.89 -4.09 15.08
N GLN A 109 -9.63 -3.49 16.01
CA GLN A 109 -10.07 -2.10 15.89
C GLN A 109 -8.90 -1.11 15.86
N ALA A 110 -7.82 -1.36 16.60
CA ALA A 110 -6.61 -0.54 16.53
C ALA A 110 -5.94 -0.64 15.15
N TYR A 111 -5.86 -1.83 14.55
CA TYR A 111 -5.39 -2.00 13.17
C TYR A 111 -6.28 -1.29 12.15
N ALA A 112 -7.60 -1.39 12.30
CA ALA A 112 -8.55 -0.66 11.45
C ALA A 112 -8.33 0.85 11.55
N ARG A 113 -8.14 1.39 12.77
CA ARG A 113 -7.82 2.81 12.97
C ARG A 113 -6.48 3.21 12.33
N ALA A 114 -5.46 2.37 12.47
CA ALA A 114 -4.14 2.63 11.91
C ALA A 114 -4.17 2.67 10.37
N CYS A 115 -5.02 1.85 9.73
CA CYS A 115 -5.09 1.79 8.27
C CYS A 115 -6.09 2.78 7.67
N PHE A 116 -7.26 2.93 8.28
CA PHE A 116 -8.39 3.64 7.68
C PHE A 116 -8.78 4.93 8.42
N GLY A 117 -8.12 5.25 9.53
CA GLY A 117 -8.45 6.39 10.39
C GLY A 117 -9.53 6.09 11.43
N LEU A 118 -9.87 7.09 12.24
CA LEU A 118 -10.92 6.99 13.24
C LEU A 118 -12.30 6.98 12.60
N HIS A 119 -13.24 6.27 13.23
CA HIS A 119 -14.66 6.34 12.87
C HIS A 119 -15.13 7.81 12.92
N ASN A 120 -15.83 8.27 11.89
CA ASN A 120 -16.28 9.67 11.69
C ASN A 120 -15.19 10.68 11.30
N GLN A 121 -13.95 10.25 11.04
CA GLN A 121 -12.94 11.08 10.38
C GLN A 121 -12.78 10.65 8.93
N ALA A 122 -12.48 11.59 8.05
CA ALA A 122 -12.03 11.22 6.71
C ALA A 122 -10.77 10.36 6.85
N PRO A 123 -10.65 9.24 6.09
CA PRO A 123 -9.42 8.48 6.08
C PRO A 123 -8.26 9.43 5.74
N PRO A 124 -7.05 9.18 6.27
CA PRO A 124 -5.85 9.84 5.74
C PRO A 124 -5.86 9.80 4.21
N ALA A 125 -5.36 10.86 3.55
CA ALA A 125 -5.24 10.84 2.08
C ALA A 125 -4.53 9.56 1.59
N ALA A 126 -3.54 9.12 2.39
CA ALA A 126 -2.77 7.90 2.23
C ALA A 126 -3.45 6.58 2.70
N ALA A 127 -4.74 6.55 3.07
CA ALA A 127 -5.39 5.30 3.48
C ALA A 127 -5.48 4.32 2.29
N PRO A 128 -5.12 3.02 2.43
CA PRO A 128 -5.31 2.03 1.38
C PRO A 128 -6.80 1.79 1.12
N ASP A 129 -7.11 1.18 -0.03
CA ASP A 129 -8.46 0.79 -0.38
C ASP A 129 -8.89 -0.54 0.22
N ALA A 130 -7.92 -1.41 0.54
CA ALA A 130 -8.11 -2.68 1.21
C ALA A 130 -6.87 -3.06 2.03
N VAL A 131 -7.03 -3.96 3.00
CA VAL A 131 -5.94 -4.52 3.81
C VAL A 131 -6.09 -6.04 3.86
N THR A 132 -4.98 -6.78 3.79
CA THR A 132 -5.02 -8.23 3.99
C THR A 132 -5.17 -8.58 5.47
N VAL A 133 -6.02 -9.57 5.76
CA VAL A 133 -6.29 -10.06 7.12
C VAL A 133 -5.96 -11.54 7.25
N ASN A 134 -5.57 -11.96 8.45
CA ASN A 134 -5.38 -13.36 8.81
C ASN A 134 -6.57 -13.83 9.67
N PRO A 135 -7.48 -14.69 9.14
CA PRO A 135 -8.70 -15.09 9.83
C PRO A 135 -8.50 -16.24 10.83
N TYR A 136 -7.26 -16.62 11.16
CA TYR A 136 -6.98 -17.77 12.03
C TYR A 136 -7.71 -17.71 13.38
N MET A 137 -7.95 -16.52 13.93
CA MET A 137 -8.56 -16.34 15.25
C MET A 137 -10.10 -16.39 15.25
N GLY A 138 -10.76 -16.35 14.09
CA GLY A 138 -12.22 -16.29 13.99
C GLY A 138 -12.71 -15.18 13.04
N ALA A 139 -14.01 -14.89 13.13
CA ALA A 139 -14.73 -13.99 12.22
C ALA A 139 -15.39 -12.78 12.94
N ASP A 140 -14.96 -12.49 14.16
CA ASP A 140 -15.54 -11.48 15.07
C ASP A 140 -15.59 -10.04 14.54
#